data_AF-A0A846E453-F1
#
_entry.id   AF-A0A846E453-F1
#
_cell.length_a   1.000
_cell.length_b   1.000
_cell.length_c   1.000
_cell.angle_alpha   90.00
_cell.angle_beta   90.00
_cell.angle_gamma   90.00
#
_symmetry.space_group_name_H-M   'P 1'
#
loop_
_entity.id
_entity.type
_entity.pdbx_description
1 polymer ?
#
loop_
_entity_poly.entity_id
_entity_poly.type
_entity_poly.pdbx_seq_one_letter_code
_entity_poly.pdbx_strand_id
1 'polypeptide(L)'
;MGFPAVVLTIVMGTTGLAGAAAITAALAMLGPGGMIGGIVFLGIIGLATDALAKYGLEAVLVGIYQERAKNGETQSNLCQEVENLPVSSDLKRALKEAINT
;
A
#
# COMPACT_ATOMS: atom_id res chain seq x y z
N MET A 1 2.93 -0.03 -9.43
CA MET A 1 2.15 -0.38 -8.23
C MET A 1 0.76 0.21 -8.37
N GLY A 2 -0.31 -0.59 -8.28
CA GLY A 2 -1.69 -0.11 -8.51
C GLY A 2 -2.49 0.07 -7.21
N PHE A 3 -3.76 0.47 -7.34
CA PHE A 3 -4.70 0.66 -6.22
C PHE A 3 -4.73 -0.50 -5.20
N PRO A 4 -4.68 -1.80 -5.59
CA PRO A 4 -4.63 -2.89 -4.61
C PRO A 4 -3.43 -2.83 -3.66
N ALA A 5 -2.28 -2.33 -4.11
CA ALA A 5 -1.10 -2.16 -3.27
C ALA A 5 -1.28 -0.99 -2.28
N VAL A 6 -1.96 0.09 -2.69
CA VAL A 6 -2.30 1.22 -1.82
C VAL A 6 -3.20 0.76 -0.67
N VAL A 7 -4.26 0.01 -0.99
CA VAL A 7 -5.18 -0.55 0.01
C VAL A 7 -4.44 -1.48 0.96
N LEU A 8 -3.57 -2.34 0.45
CA LEU A 8 -2.75 -3.23 1.26
C LEU A 8 -1.86 -2.45 2.25
N THR A 9 -1.17 -1.40 1.79
CA THR A 9 -0.34 -0.55 2.65
C THR A 9 -1.14 0.13 3.75
N ILE A 10 -2.35 0.61 3.44
CA ILE A 10 -3.26 1.21 4.43
C ILE A 10 -3.68 0.17 5.47
N VAL A 11 -4.08 -1.03 5.02
CA VAL A 11 -4.47 -2.12 5.94
C VAL A 11 -3.29 -2.50 6.83
N MET A 12 -2.08 -2.65 6.29
CA MET A 12 -0.89 -2.95 7.10
C MET A 12 -0.57 -1.85 8.11
N GLY A 13 -0.62 -0.58 7.68
CA GLY A 13 -0.37 0.57 8.55
C GLY A 13 -1.42 0.77 9.64
N THR A 14 -2.64 0.25 9.46
CA THR A 14 -3.76 0.41 10.41
C THR A 14 -4.02 -0.83 11.28
N THR A 15 -3.72 -2.04 10.80
CA THR A 15 -4.02 -3.31 11.50
C THR A 15 -2.79 -3.99 12.12
N GLY A 16 -1.57 -3.50 11.83
CA GLY A 16 -0.33 -4.03 12.40
C GLY A 16 -0.07 -5.51 12.02
N LEU A 17 0.60 -6.26 12.90
CA LEU A 17 1.03 -7.65 12.63
C LEU A 17 -0.11 -8.62 12.30
N ALA A 18 -1.33 -8.32 12.75
CA ALA A 18 -2.50 -9.18 12.54
C ALA A 18 -2.92 -9.22 11.05
N GLY A 19 -2.85 -8.09 10.35
CA GLY A 19 -3.19 -8.01 8.92
C GLY A 19 -2.22 -8.81 8.04
N ALA A 20 -0.92 -8.70 8.30
CA ALA A 20 0.10 -9.43 7.56
C ALA A 20 -0.06 -10.96 7.69
N ALA A 21 -0.24 -11.44 8.93
CA ALA A 21 -0.40 -12.87 9.21
C ALA A 21 -1.66 -13.48 8.57
N ALA A 22 -2.77 -12.74 8.55
CA ALA A 22 -4.02 -13.21 7.95
C ALA A 22 -3.88 -13.43 6.43
N ILE A 23 -3.13 -12.57 5.73
CA ILE A 23 -2.95 -12.70 4.28
C ILE A 23 -2.03 -13.87 3.95
N THR A 24 -0.95 -14.07 4.71
CA THR A 24 -0.07 -15.25 4.55
C THR A 24 -0.82 -16.56 4.78
N ALA A 25 -1.69 -16.61 5.79
CA ALA A 25 -2.55 -17.76 6.04
C ALA A 25 -3.52 -18.02 4.88
N ALA A 26 -4.11 -16.96 4.31
CA ALA A 26 -4.98 -17.05 3.14
C ALA A 26 -4.24 -17.58 1.89
N LEU A 27 -3.00 -17.13 1.64
CA LEU A 27 -2.18 -17.65 0.54
C LEU A 27 -1.76 -19.10 0.76
N ALA A 28 -1.43 -19.49 1.99
CA ALA A 28 -1.05 -20.87 2.31
C ALA A 28 -2.19 -21.86 2.08
N MET A 29 -3.46 -21.43 2.21
CA MET A 29 -4.64 -22.26 1.95
C MET A 29 -4.90 -22.54 0.45
N LEU A 30 -4.24 -21.85 -0.49
CA LEU A 30 -4.41 -22.03 -1.94
C LEU A 30 -3.64 -23.24 -2.52
N GLY A 31 -2.97 -24.07 -1.69
CA GLY A 31 -2.29 -25.31 -2.10
C GLY A 31 -0.76 -25.16 -2.28
N PRO A 32 -0.06 -26.11 -2.95
CA PRO A 32 1.41 -26.14 -3.03
C PRO A 32 2.05 -24.89 -3.64
N GLY A 33 1.37 -24.25 -4.61
CA GLY A 33 1.78 -22.95 -5.17
C GLY A 33 1.61 -21.79 -4.17
N GLY A 34 0.73 -21.94 -3.19
CA GLY A 34 0.50 -21.01 -2.09
C GLY A 34 1.70 -20.87 -1.15
N MET A 35 2.54 -21.90 -1.02
CA MET A 35 3.75 -21.81 -0.20
C MET A 35 4.83 -20.94 -0.86
N ILE A 36 5.09 -21.13 -2.17
CA ILE A 36 6.05 -20.28 -2.90
C ILE A 36 5.50 -18.86 -3.05
N GLY A 37 4.23 -18.71 -3.42
CA GLY A 37 3.56 -17.42 -3.46
C GLY A 37 3.59 -16.73 -2.10
N GLY A 38 3.40 -17.49 -1.02
CA GLY A 38 3.48 -17.02 0.36
C GLY A 38 4.85 -16.46 0.73
N ILE A 39 5.95 -17.13 0.36
CA ILE A 39 7.32 -16.64 0.62
C ILE A 39 7.60 -15.33 -0.14
N VAL A 40 7.27 -15.30 -1.43
CA VAL A 40 7.46 -14.09 -2.25
C VAL A 40 6.66 -12.93 -1.67
N PHE A 41 5.40 -13.19 -1.31
CA PHE A 41 4.52 -12.20 -0.73
C PHE A 41 5.00 -11.71 0.64
N LEU A 42 5.49 -12.61 1.50
CA LEU A 42 6.14 -12.27 2.77
C LEU A 42 7.38 -11.39 2.58
N GLY A 43 8.17 -11.61 1.53
CA GLY A 43 9.29 -10.74 1.18
C GLY A 43 8.83 -9.31 0.88
N ILE A 44 7.77 -9.16 0.07
CA ILE A 44 7.19 -7.86 -0.27
C ILE A 44 6.59 -7.19 0.97
N ILE A 45 5.80 -7.92 1.76
CA ILE A 45 5.23 -7.39 3.01
C ILE A 45 6.34 -7.01 3.98
N GLY A 46 7.40 -7.80 4.11
CA GLY A 46 8.53 -7.49 4.97
C GLY A 46 9.17 -6.15 4.62
N LEU A 47 9.42 -5.91 3.33
CA LEU A 47 9.93 -4.63 2.83
C LEU A 47 8.94 -3.48 3.07
N ALA A 48 7.65 -3.70 2.82
CA ALA A 48 6.63 -2.69 3.07
C ALA A 48 6.49 -2.36 4.56
N THR A 49 6.59 -3.36 5.43
CA THR A 49 6.54 -3.20 6.90
C THR A 49 7.76 -2.44 7.40
N ASP A 50 8.95 -2.73 6.87
CA ASP A 50 10.17 -1.98 7.20
C ASP A 50 10.06 -0.51 6.75
N ALA A 51 9.52 -0.26 5.55
CA ALA A 51 9.26 1.10 5.08
C ALA A 51 8.23 1.84 5.95
N LEU A 52 7.14 1.16 6.34
CA LEU A 52 6.13 1.70 7.25
C LEU A 52 6.72 2.01 8.64
N ALA A 53 7.59 1.14 9.16
CA ALA A 53 8.23 1.33 10.45
C ALA A 53 9.26 2.48 10.43
N LYS A 54 10.01 2.63 9.33
CA LYS A 54 11.05 3.67 9.19
C LYS A 54 10.50 5.05 8.83
N TYR A 55 9.53 5.11 7.94
CA TYR A 55 9.08 6.37 7.33
C TYR A 55 7.63 6.72 7.68
N GLY A 56 6.86 5.78 8.23
CA GLY A 56 5.44 5.98 8.53
C GLY A 56 4.53 5.79 7.31
N LEU A 57 3.23 5.67 7.57
CA LEU A 57 2.21 5.41 6.54
C LEU A 57 2.11 6.56 5.51
N GLU A 58 2.21 7.80 5.97
CA GLU A 58 2.12 8.98 5.11
C GLU A 58 3.22 9.03 4.06
N ALA A 59 4.48 8.94 4.48
CA ALA A 59 5.61 9.01 3.57
C ALA A 59 5.61 7.85 2.55
N VAL A 60 5.22 6.65 2.98
CA VAL A 60 5.11 5.49 2.08
C VAL A 60 4.02 5.72 1.02
N LEU A 61 2.84 6.20 1.42
CA LEU A 61 1.76 6.48 0.46
C LEU A 61 2.13 7.62 -0.50
N VAL A 62 2.74 8.69 0.01
CA VAL A 62 3.25 9.80 -0.81
C VAL A 62 4.23 9.28 -1.87
N GLY A 63 5.18 8.43 -1.49
CA GLY A 63 6.13 7.81 -2.42
C GLY A 63 5.45 6.99 -3.51
N ILE A 64 4.43 6.20 -3.16
CA ILE A 64 3.67 5.39 -4.12
C ILE A 64 2.92 6.29 -5.13
N TYR A 65 2.24 7.33 -4.66
CA TYR A 65 1.48 8.23 -5.53
C TYR A 65 2.39 9.08 -6.43
N GLN A 66 3.55 9.51 -5.94
CA GLN A 66 4.55 10.19 -6.77
C GLN A 66 5.12 9.27 -7.85
N GLU A 67 5.40 8.01 -7.54
CA GLU A 67 5.88 7.05 -8.53
C GLU A 67 4.82 6.79 -9.61
N ARG A 68 3.54 6.69 -9.22
CA ARG A 68 2.43 6.53 -10.18
C ARG A 68 2.22 7.76 -11.06
N ALA A 69 2.33 8.95 -10.49
CA ALA A 69 2.29 10.20 -11.27
C ALA A 69 3.44 10.25 -12.30
N LYS A 70 4.66 9.86 -11.90
CA LYS A 70 5.82 9.77 -12.80
C LYS A 70 5.65 8.72 -13.91
N ASN A 71 4.94 7.63 -13.62
CA ASN A 71 4.67 6.55 -14.57
C ASN A 71 3.54 6.89 -15.57
N GLY A 72 3.04 8.14 -15.58
CA GLY A 72 2.11 8.63 -16.59
C GLY A 72 0.62 8.46 -16.25
N GLU A 73 0.29 8.12 -15.00
CA GLU A 73 -1.11 8.19 -14.57
C GLU A 73 -1.58 9.64 -14.46
N THR A 74 -2.82 9.90 -14.88
CA THR A 74 -3.38 11.24 -14.84
C THR A 74 -3.64 11.67 -13.41
N GLN A 75 -3.28 12.92 -13.09
CA GLN A 75 -3.49 13.48 -11.76
C GLN A 75 -4.97 13.43 -11.33
N SER A 76 -5.90 13.60 -12.28
CA SER A 76 -7.34 13.48 -12.01
C SER A 76 -7.74 12.10 -11.49
N ASN A 77 -7.19 11.02 -12.09
CA ASN A 77 -7.49 9.66 -11.65
C ASN A 77 -6.90 9.40 -10.26
N LEU A 78 -5.66 9.84 -10.03
CA LEU A 78 -5.01 9.69 -8.72
C LEU A 78 -5.75 10.46 -7.62
N CYS A 79 -6.16 11.70 -7.89
CA CYS A 79 -6.92 12.51 -6.94
C CYS A 79 -8.31 11.92 -6.63
N GLN A 80 -9.01 11.39 -7.63
CA GLN A 80 -10.28 10.70 -7.43
C GLN A 80 -10.10 9.41 -6.62
N GLU A 81 -9.02 8.68 -6.86
CA GLU A 81 -8.68 7.49 -6.09
C GLU A 81 -8.42 7.84 -4.61
N VAL A 82 -7.62 8.89 -4.35
CA VAL A 82 -7.31 9.38 -2.99
C VAL A 82 -8.58 9.77 -2.23
N GLU A 83 -9.58 10.36 -2.89
CA GLU A 83 -10.86 10.70 -2.24
C GLU A 83 -11.62 9.47 -1.75
N ASN A 84 -11.56 8.38 -2.50
CA ASN A 84 -12.25 7.13 -2.17
C ASN A 84 -11.52 6.30 -1.10
N LEU A 85 -10.30 6.69 -0.70
CA LEU A 85 -9.56 5.98 0.34
C LEU A 85 -10.22 6.15 1.72
N PRO A 86 -10.35 5.07 2.51
CA PRO A 86 -10.86 5.11 3.89
C PRO A 86 -9.75 5.58 4.86
N VAL A 87 -9.22 6.78 4.65
CA VAL A 87 -8.15 7.39 5.47
C VAL A 87 -8.54 8.80 5.93
N SER A 88 -7.78 9.36 6.87
CA SER A 88 -8.02 10.70 7.40
C SER A 88 -7.93 11.78 6.32
N SER A 89 -8.69 12.86 6.50
CA SER A 89 -8.71 14.00 5.57
C SER A 89 -7.35 14.68 5.44
N ASP A 90 -6.55 14.72 6.51
CA ASP A 90 -5.19 15.28 6.48
C ASP A 90 -4.26 14.44 5.60
N LEU A 91 -4.34 13.11 5.68
CA LEU A 91 -3.57 12.23 4.82
C LEU A 91 -3.99 12.38 3.35
N LYS A 92 -5.29 12.50 3.07
CA LYS A 92 -5.78 12.79 1.71
C LYS A 92 -5.22 14.10 1.17
N ARG A 93 -5.13 15.14 2.01
CA ARG A 93 -4.55 16.44 1.63
C ARG A 93 -3.07 16.30 1.27
N ALA A 94 -2.28 15.65 2.11
CA ALA A 94 -0.86 15.40 1.87
C ALA A 94 -0.62 14.63 0.56
N LEU A 95 -1.45 13.62 0.27
CA LEU A 95 -1.35 12.85 -0.98
C LEU A 95 -1.69 13.70 -2.21
N LYS A 96 -2.73 14.53 -2.16
CA LYS A 96 -3.09 15.44 -3.26
C LYS A 96 -1.99 16.47 -3.52
N GLU A 97 -1.38 17.02 -2.47
CA GLU A 97 -0.25 17.94 -2.58
C GLU A 97 0.97 17.28 -3.24
N ALA A 98 1.26 16.03 -2.85
CA ALA A 98 2.36 15.26 -3.42
C ALA A 98 2.17 14.88 -4.90
N ILE A 99 0.94 14.71 -5.37
CA ILE A 99 0.61 14.42 -6.78
C ILE A 99 0.80 15.68 -7.65
N ASN A 100 0.57 16.85 -7.08
CA ASN A 100 0.63 18.15 -7.76
C ASN A 100 2.02 18.83 -7.67
N THR A 101 3.02 18.11 -7.13
CA THR A 101 4.42 18.52 -7.02
C THR A 101 5.25 17.89 -8.13
#